data_AF-A0A258PZ96-F1
#
_entry.id   AF-A0A258PZ96-F1
#
_cell.length_a   1.000
_cell.length_b   1.000
_cell.length_c   1.000
_cell.angle_alpha   90.00
_cell.angle_beta   90.00
_cell.angle_gamma   90.00
#
_symmetry.space_group_name_H-M   'P 1'
#
loop_
_entity.id
_entity.type
_entity.pdbx_description
1 polymer ?
#
loop_
_entity_poly.entity_id
_entity_poly.type
_entity_poly.pdbx_seq_one_letter_code
_entity_poly.pdbx_strand_id
1 'polypeptide(L)'
;DFATVSSDIEQILDRPTLKAKFTIKQGEINWIDIVRAIQVAKKNMAINGLTNFDQLSGQLTLKNGRYSYDQLLLKSGNMRASGAFTIQEDQQLKGNIRVNLSTPTRQVKSTLQLTGSSSHPQTK
;
A
#
# COMPACT_ATOMS: atom_id res chain seq x y z
N ASP A 1 -16.35 -1.00 10.69
CA ASP A 1 -16.66 -1.74 11.92
C ASP A 1 -15.53 -1.55 12.93
N PHE A 2 -15.89 -1.20 14.15
CA PHE A 2 -14.98 -1.08 15.29
C PHE A 2 -15.39 -2.10 16.33
N ALA A 3 -14.44 -2.87 16.87
CA ALA A 3 -14.71 -3.87 17.88
C ALA A 3 -13.49 -4.05 18.80
N THR A 4 -13.75 -4.28 20.08
CA THR A 4 -12.73 -4.67 21.06
C THR A 4 -13.26 -5.83 21.91
N VAL A 5 -12.40 -6.82 22.19
CA VAL A 5 -12.69 -7.92 23.11
C VAL A 5 -11.56 -7.97 24.12
N SER A 6 -11.87 -7.79 25.40
CA SER A 6 -10.91 -7.82 26.52
C SER A 6 -11.57 -8.36 27.77
N SER A 7 -10.79 -9.05 28.62
CA SER A 7 -11.20 -9.49 29.95
C SER A 7 -10.97 -8.44 31.05
N ASP A 8 -10.35 -7.31 30.71
CA ASP A 8 -10.03 -6.21 31.62
C ASP A 8 -10.38 -4.85 30.98
N ILE A 9 -11.01 -3.96 31.75
CA ILE A 9 -11.64 -2.73 31.25
C ILE A 9 -10.59 -1.69 30.82
N GLU A 10 -9.43 -1.68 31.46
CA GLU A 10 -8.30 -0.82 31.09
C GLU A 10 -7.69 -1.25 29.74
N GLN A 11 -7.68 -2.55 29.44
CA GLN A 11 -7.14 -3.11 28.20
C GLN A 11 -8.07 -2.95 26.98
N ILE A 12 -9.32 -2.49 27.18
CA ILE A 12 -10.28 -2.24 26.08
C ILE A 12 -9.80 -1.09 25.18
N LEU A 13 -9.04 -0.14 25.71
CA LEU A 13 -8.47 0.96 24.93
C LEU A 13 -7.09 0.62 24.34
N ASP A 14 -6.41 -0.41 24.86
CA ASP A 14 -5.05 -0.78 24.46
C ASP A 14 -4.99 -1.55 23.14
N ARG A 15 -6.06 -2.26 22.77
CA ARG A 15 -6.06 -3.17 21.60
C ARG A 15 -7.29 -3.02 20.70
N PRO A 16 -7.59 -1.81 20.20
CA PRO A 16 -8.72 -1.61 19.31
C PRO A 16 -8.54 -2.42 18.01
N THR A 17 -9.59 -3.12 17.60
CA THR A 17 -9.67 -3.63 16.22
C THR A 17 -10.53 -2.68 15.40
N LEU A 18 -9.92 -2.05 14.41
CA LEU A 18 -10.61 -1.19 13.44
C LEU A 18 -10.59 -1.86 12.08
N LYS A 19 -11.76 -1.95 11.44
CA LYS A 19 -11.90 -2.31 10.03
C LYS A 19 -12.59 -1.19 9.28
N ALA A 20 -11.92 -0.67 8.27
CA ALA A 20 -12.41 0.42 7.44
C ALA A 20 -12.26 0.07 5.96
N LYS A 21 -13.21 0.54 5.14
CA LYS A 21 -13.04 0.64 3.69
C LYS A 21 -12.76 2.08 3.36
N PHE A 22 -11.88 2.32 2.40
CA PHE A 22 -11.55 3.68 2.00
C PHE A 22 -11.54 3.84 0.48
N THR A 23 -11.78 5.07 0.05
CA THR A 23 -11.62 5.52 -1.33
C THR A 23 -11.17 6.96 -1.30
N ILE A 24 -9.99 7.21 -1.87
CA ILE A 24 -9.39 8.52 -2.04
C ILE A 24 -9.47 8.83 -3.53
N LYS A 25 -9.97 10.00 -3.90
CA LYS A 25 -10.02 10.48 -5.28
C LYS A 25 -9.00 11.59 -5.44
N GLN A 26 -8.31 11.61 -6.58
CA GLN A 26 -7.36 12.67 -6.97
C GLN A 26 -6.31 12.95 -5.89
N GLY A 27 -5.31 12.09 -5.78
CA GLY A 27 -4.25 12.23 -4.80
C GLY A 27 -2.88 11.86 -5.32
N GLU A 28 -1.90 11.87 -4.43
CA GLU A 28 -0.49 11.61 -4.73
C GLU A 28 0.13 10.65 -3.71
N ILE A 29 1.15 9.90 -4.17
CA ILE A 29 2.01 9.07 -3.34
C ILE A 29 3.44 9.60 -3.50
N ASN A 30 3.99 10.21 -2.46
CA ASN A 30 5.20 11.04 -2.55
C ASN A 30 6.53 10.29 -2.34
N TRP A 31 6.49 8.97 -2.19
CA TRP A 31 7.69 8.15 -1.99
C TRP A 31 8.05 7.29 -3.20
N ILE A 32 7.15 7.13 -4.17
CA ILE A 32 7.37 6.28 -5.35
C ILE A 32 6.86 6.89 -6.65
N ASP A 33 7.67 6.81 -7.70
CA ASP A 33 7.22 6.88 -9.11
C ASP A 33 7.04 5.44 -9.63
N ILE A 34 5.79 4.94 -9.65
CA ILE A 34 5.49 3.54 -9.98
C ILE A 34 5.82 3.23 -11.44
N VAL A 35 5.59 4.16 -12.36
CA VAL A 35 5.86 3.97 -13.79
C VAL A 35 7.36 3.82 -14.01
N ARG A 36 8.16 4.69 -13.39
CA ARG A 36 9.62 4.54 -13.40
C ARG A 36 10.05 3.26 -12.71
N ALA A 37 9.40 2.87 -11.62
CA ALA A 37 9.75 1.67 -10.88
C ALA A 37 9.67 0.40 -11.71
N ILE A 38 8.59 0.24 -12.47
CA ILE A 38 8.41 -0.92 -13.34
C ILE A 38 9.27 -0.86 -14.61
N GLN A 39 9.74 0.32 -15.02
CA GLN A 39 10.65 0.49 -16.16
C GLN A 39 12.11 0.24 -15.80
N VAL A 40 12.54 0.67 -14.60
CA VAL A 40 13.94 0.64 -14.18
C VAL A 40 14.33 -0.71 -13.59
N ALA A 41 13.42 -1.41 -12.89
CA ALA A 41 13.48 -2.81 -12.42
C ALA A 41 14.89 -3.45 -12.27
N LYS A 42 15.86 -2.71 -11.73
CA LYS A 42 17.16 -3.19 -11.30
C LYS A 42 17.13 -3.21 -9.78
N LYS A 43 17.50 -4.36 -9.20
CA LYS A 43 17.44 -4.67 -7.77
C LYS A 43 18.00 -3.53 -6.91
N ASN A 44 17.31 -3.21 -5.82
CA ASN A 44 17.75 -2.39 -4.68
C ASN A 44 17.81 -0.86 -4.88
N MET A 45 17.09 -0.27 -5.83
CA MET A 45 16.97 1.18 -5.89
C MET A 45 15.69 1.64 -5.17
N ALA A 46 15.82 2.51 -4.17
CA ALA A 46 14.68 3.27 -3.66
C ALA A 46 14.24 4.22 -4.79
N ILE A 47 13.03 4.03 -5.31
CA ILE A 47 12.56 4.81 -6.47
C ILE A 47 11.82 6.01 -5.93
N ASN A 48 12.57 6.91 -5.31
CA ASN A 48 12.06 8.18 -4.83
C ASN A 48 11.37 8.92 -5.99
N GLY A 49 10.14 9.34 -5.77
CA GLY A 49 9.34 10.00 -6.78
C GLY A 49 7.90 10.16 -6.34
N LEU A 50 7.10 10.72 -7.24
CA LEU A 50 5.71 11.03 -7.00
C LEU A 50 4.84 10.26 -7.99
N THR A 51 3.82 9.57 -7.49
CA THR A 51 2.78 8.97 -8.32
C THR A 51 1.45 9.66 -8.05
N ASN A 52 0.97 10.43 -9.02
CA ASN A 52 -0.41 10.91 -9.03
C ASN A 52 -1.38 9.77 -9.34
N PHE A 53 -2.56 9.79 -8.73
CA PHE A 53 -3.62 8.82 -8.99
C PHE A 53 -5.00 9.47 -9.04
N ASP A 54 -5.85 8.92 -9.90
CA ASP A 54 -7.26 9.31 -10.02
C ASP A 54 -8.07 8.76 -8.85
N GLN A 55 -7.76 7.52 -8.45
CA GLN A 55 -8.41 6.85 -7.33
C GLN A 55 -7.49 5.83 -6.66
N LEU A 56 -7.50 5.81 -5.32
CA LEU A 56 -6.93 4.74 -4.50
C LEU A 56 -8.00 4.24 -3.54
N SER A 57 -8.24 2.93 -3.52
CA SER A 57 -9.24 2.31 -2.65
C SER A 57 -8.75 0.99 -2.08
N GLY A 58 -9.33 0.57 -0.96
CA GLY A 58 -9.02 -0.71 -0.35
C GLY A 58 -9.69 -0.90 1.01
N GLN A 59 -9.20 -1.87 1.77
CA GLN A 59 -9.60 -2.12 3.14
C GLN A 59 -8.41 -1.93 4.08
N LEU A 60 -8.63 -1.27 5.20
CA LEU A 60 -7.68 -1.14 6.30
C LEU A 60 -8.18 -1.97 7.48
N THR A 61 -7.33 -2.83 8.02
CA THR A 61 -7.49 -3.43 9.34
C THR A 61 -6.37 -2.96 10.25
N LEU A 62 -6.71 -2.35 11.39
CA LEU A 62 -5.78 -2.14 12.50
C LEU A 62 -6.12 -3.17 13.58
N LYS A 63 -5.16 -3.98 13.99
CA LYS A 63 -5.32 -4.94 15.08
C LYS A 63 -3.98 -5.17 15.75
N ASN A 64 -3.93 -5.00 17.08
CA ASN A 64 -2.71 -5.17 17.88
C ASN A 64 -1.53 -4.38 17.30
N GLY A 65 -1.68 -3.07 17.08
CA GLY A 65 -0.62 -2.21 16.52
C GLY A 65 -0.20 -2.49 15.06
N ARG A 66 -0.71 -3.56 14.43
CA ARG A 66 -0.44 -3.91 13.03
C ARG A 66 -1.49 -3.33 12.11
N TYR A 67 -1.03 -2.65 11.05
CA TYR A 67 -1.87 -2.17 9.96
C TYR A 67 -1.81 -3.16 8.80
N SER A 68 -2.97 -3.63 8.34
CA SER A 68 -3.12 -4.44 7.14
C SER A 68 -3.93 -3.67 6.11
N TYR A 69 -3.33 -3.41 4.96
CA TYR A 69 -3.99 -2.81 3.81
C TYR A 69 -4.22 -3.89 2.76
N ASP A 70 -5.49 -4.24 2.56
CA ASP A 70 -5.90 -5.35 1.71
C ASP A 70 -6.79 -4.86 0.57
N GLN A 71 -6.85 -5.67 -0.49
CA GLN A 71 -7.66 -5.39 -1.69
C GLN A 71 -7.41 -3.99 -2.25
N LEU A 72 -6.14 -3.55 -2.21
CA LEU A 72 -5.76 -2.25 -2.73
C LEU A 72 -6.00 -2.22 -4.24
N LEU A 73 -6.58 -1.12 -4.69
CA LEU A 73 -6.80 -0.80 -6.10
C LEU A 73 -6.45 0.66 -6.31
N LEU A 74 -5.47 0.91 -7.17
CA LEU A 74 -5.05 2.23 -7.62
C LEU A 74 -5.31 2.37 -9.11
N LYS A 75 -5.89 3.50 -9.52
CA LYS A 75 -6.09 3.91 -10.91
C LYS A 75 -5.37 5.23 -11.15
N SER A 76 -4.60 5.31 -12.22
CA SER A 76 -3.89 6.51 -12.65
C SER A 76 -3.78 6.51 -14.17
N GLY A 77 -4.70 7.18 -14.85
CA GLY A 77 -4.80 7.19 -16.31
C GLY A 77 -4.84 5.78 -16.90
N ASN A 78 -3.81 5.44 -17.66
CA ASN A 78 -3.63 4.14 -18.32
C ASN A 78 -2.96 3.07 -17.42
N MET A 79 -2.66 3.40 -16.17
CA MET A 79 -2.10 2.50 -15.17
C MET A 79 -3.17 2.03 -14.18
N ARG A 80 -3.15 0.72 -13.89
CA ARG A 80 -3.88 0.11 -12.77
C ARG A 80 -2.91 -0.67 -11.91
N ALA A 81 -2.98 -0.49 -10.60
CA ALA A 81 -2.23 -1.29 -9.65
C ALA A 81 -3.15 -1.94 -8.63
N SER A 82 -2.81 -3.14 -8.20
CA SER A 82 -3.51 -3.86 -7.15
C SER A 82 -2.55 -4.53 -6.19
N GLY A 83 -2.92 -4.69 -4.92
CA GLY A 83 -1.97 -5.25 -3.97
C GLY A 83 -2.50 -5.39 -2.56
N ALA A 84 -1.57 -5.72 -1.68
CA ALA A 84 -1.76 -5.70 -0.25
C ALA A 84 -0.40 -5.47 0.43
N PHE A 85 -0.41 -4.84 1.59
CA PHE A 85 0.78 -4.73 2.43
C PHE A 85 0.41 -4.63 3.91
N THR A 86 1.36 -4.98 4.75
CA THR A 86 1.25 -4.85 6.20
C THR A 86 2.35 -3.95 6.72
N ILE A 87 2.03 -3.13 7.72
CA ILE A 87 2.99 -2.44 8.57
C ILE A 87 2.92 -3.11 9.94
N GLN A 88 4.00 -3.74 10.34
CA GLN A 88 4.15 -4.42 11.62
C GLN A 88 4.33 -3.41 12.76
N GLU A 89 4.24 -3.88 14.01
CA GLU A 89 4.42 -3.04 15.20
C GLU A 89 5.80 -2.35 15.26
N ASP A 90 6.84 -3.01 14.73
CA ASP A 90 8.20 -2.48 14.57
C ASP A 90 8.37 -1.54 13.36
N GLN A 91 7.25 -1.11 12.76
CA GLN A 91 7.16 -0.26 11.59
C GLN A 91 7.74 -0.87 10.31
N GLN A 92 8.06 -2.17 10.29
CA GLN A 92 8.48 -2.84 9.08
C GLN A 92 7.29 -3.04 8.14
N LEU A 93 7.47 -2.61 6.90
CA LEU A 93 6.52 -2.73 5.83
C LEU A 93 6.87 -3.97 4.98
N LYS A 94 5.86 -4.78 4.66
CA LYS A 94 5.99 -5.88 3.71
C LYS A 94 4.73 -6.04 2.89
N GLY A 95 4.89 -6.26 1.59
CA GLY A 95 3.75 -6.52 0.72
C GLY A 95 4.13 -6.64 -0.74
N ASN A 96 3.12 -6.60 -1.59
CA ASN A 96 3.32 -6.65 -3.02
C ASN A 96 2.26 -5.84 -3.76
N ILE A 97 2.69 -5.21 -4.84
CA ILE A 97 1.83 -4.48 -5.76
C ILE A 97 2.03 -5.06 -7.16
N ARG A 98 0.95 -5.50 -7.79
CA ARG A 98 0.90 -5.85 -9.21
C ARG A 98 0.47 -4.64 -9.99
N VAL A 99 1.23 -4.30 -11.02
CA VAL A 99 1.00 -3.12 -11.86
C VAL A 99 0.73 -3.58 -13.29
N ASN A 100 -0.34 -3.03 -13.88
CA ASN A 100 -0.67 -3.16 -15.29
C ASN A 100 -0.68 -1.75 -15.89
N LEU A 101 0.22 -1.48 -16.82
CA LEU A 101 0.32 -0.22 -17.55
C LEU A 101 0.04 -0.46 -19.03
N SER A 102 -0.96 0.23 -19.59
CA SER A 102 -1.29 0.15 -21.01
C SER A 102 -0.72 1.37 -21.75
N THR A 103 0.35 1.18 -22.52
CA THR A 103 0.87 2.22 -23.42
C THR A 103 0.26 2.07 -24.81
N PRO A 104 0.33 3.09 -25.69
CA PRO A 104 -0.18 2.98 -27.06
C PRO A 104 0.39 1.80 -27.85
N THR A 105 1.62 1.38 -27.55
CA THR A 105 2.35 0.36 -28.33
C THR A 105 2.40 -1.01 -27.64
N ARG A 106 2.17 -1.09 -26.33
CA ARG A 106 2.24 -2.36 -25.56
C ARG A 106 1.58 -2.29 -24.19
N GLN A 107 1.28 -3.46 -23.64
CA GLN A 107 0.93 -3.63 -22.23
C GLN A 107 2.16 -4.06 -21.42
N VAL A 108 2.38 -3.41 -20.28
CA VAL A 108 3.45 -3.74 -19.33
C VAL A 108 2.82 -4.28 -18.05
N LYS A 109 3.26 -5.46 -17.63
CA LYS A 109 2.85 -6.06 -16.35
C LYS A 109 4.08 -6.25 -15.49
N SER A 110 4.01 -5.84 -14.23
CA SER A 110 5.11 -5.98 -13.28
C SER A 110 4.57 -6.25 -11.89
N THR A 111 5.41 -6.85 -11.03
CA THR A 111 5.13 -6.99 -9.60
C THR A 111 6.27 -6.33 -8.84
N LEU A 112 5.94 -5.38 -7.98
CA LEU A 112 6.86 -4.73 -7.06
C LEU A 112 6.69 -5.37 -5.68
N GLN A 113 7.78 -5.83 -5.07
CA GLN A 113 7.76 -6.25 -3.68
C GLN A 113 8.02 -5.03 -2.80
N LEU A 114 7.13 -4.75 -1.85
CA LEU A 114 7.32 -3.68 -0.89
C LEU A 114 8.05 -4.20 0.35
N THR A 115 9.08 -3.48 0.78
CA THR A 115 9.92 -3.77 1.96
C THR A 115 10.36 -2.48 2.63
N GLY A 116 11.16 -2.56 3.70
CA GLY A 116 11.70 -1.39 4.41
C GLY A 116 10.82 -0.95 5.58
N SER A 117 11.01 0.26 6.07
CA SER A 117 10.15 0.84 7.12
C SER A 117 9.02 1.66 6.52
N SER A 118 7.96 1.93 7.29
CA SER A 118 6.88 2.83 6.89
C SER A 118 7.34 4.26 6.57
N SER A 119 8.45 4.71 7.18
CA SER A 119 9.08 6.01 6.91
C SER A 119 10.01 6.01 5.69
N HIS A 120 10.57 4.84 5.33
CA HIS A 120 11.46 4.68 4.19
C HIS A 120 11.11 3.41 3.41
N PRO A 121 9.97 3.39 2.68
CA PRO A 121 9.56 2.22 1.94
C PRO A 121 10.50 1.96 0.75
N GLN A 122 10.67 0.69 0.39
CA GLN A 122 11.55 0.26 -0.69
C GLN A 122 10.83 -0.75 -1.58
N THR A 123 11.22 -0.78 -2.85
CA THR A 123 10.75 -1.78 -3.81
C THR A 123 11.87 -2.71 -4.27
N LYS A 124 11.57 -3.99 -4.41
CA LYS A 124 12.46 -5.00 -5.03
C LYS A 124 11.81 -5.62 -6.27
#